data_AF-A0A1G1N2B9-F1
#
_entry.id   AF-A0A1G1N2B9-F1
#
_cell.length_a   1.000
_cell.length_b   1.000
_cell.length_c   1.000
_cell.angle_alpha   90.00
_cell.angle_beta   90.00
_cell.angle_gamma   90.00
#
_symmetry.space_group_name_H-M   'P 1'
#
loop_
_entity.id
_entity.type
_entity.pdbx_description
1 polymer ?
#
loop_
_entity_poly.entity_id
_entity_poly.type
_entity_poly.pdbx_seq_one_letter_code
_entity_poly.pdbx_strand_id
1 'polypeptide(L)'
;MCGIVGYIGNRSAQDVLLGGLKRLEYRGYDSSGISVINSDNSKISTQKSPGKIAVLEGLLKKKPLGGNLGIAHSRWATHGAPNHINAHPHADCKKEISIVHNGIIENYESLKTGLIKEGHHFLSQTDTEVIVHLIEKFYKNGASLEEAVRKSLRLLAGSFAIGVISSREPDKLIGARLGSPLIIGVGKDENFLASDVPAVLGSTKEVIFLEENEMVVLSKDSVRISSLSGKKVSRNPAHISWDIAQAQKQGYKHFMLKEINEQPKIIENLLKMRIKGEKVIFDEQKIPEEKLKEIKNIFIVACGTAYHAGMVGKYIIESICSIPVSVDVSSEFRYRNPLLDKNTLVIAVSQSGETADTLAGIKEAKKYGARVLSICNVLGSSLTRESDGVIYTHAGPEMGVASTKAYTAQLMAFYFLAFYLAELKGVLPREKIAQELAELKKIPHQQKDILKDQAAIAILARRHSHLGSFLYLGRHVNFPSALEGALKLKEISYIPAEGYAAGEMKHGPIALIDEYRAVVCICPQSHVYEKMISNLQEIRARRGKIIAIASLGDKKIKEQVKEIIYIPLCSEIFSPLLVVLPLQLIAYHIAVKRGCDVDQPRNLAKSVTVE
;
A
#
# COMPACT_ATOMS: atom_id res chain seq x y z
N MET A 1 6.33 -6.24 4.27
CA MET A 1 7.14 -6.33 3.03
C MET A 1 8.60 -6.03 3.36
N CYS A 2 9.58 -6.70 2.79
CA CYS A 2 10.97 -6.34 3.08
C CYS A 2 11.41 -5.09 2.27
N GLY A 3 12.51 -4.45 2.67
CA GLY A 3 13.14 -3.33 1.95
C GLY A 3 14.54 -3.71 1.46
N ILE A 4 14.85 -3.43 0.18
CA ILE A 4 16.19 -3.55 -0.40
C ILE A 4 16.73 -2.16 -0.70
N VAL A 5 18.00 -1.93 -0.39
CA VAL A 5 18.78 -0.79 -0.89
C VAL A 5 20.15 -1.31 -1.32
N GLY A 6 20.63 -0.87 -2.47
CA GLY A 6 21.98 -1.10 -2.97
C GLY A 6 22.55 0.22 -3.49
N TYR A 7 23.85 0.38 -3.35
CA TYR A 7 24.55 1.59 -3.75
C TYR A 7 25.91 1.25 -4.36
N ILE A 8 26.24 1.95 -5.44
CA ILE A 8 27.58 1.97 -6.03
C ILE A 8 27.90 3.40 -6.48
N GLY A 9 29.01 3.96 -6.02
CA GLY A 9 29.39 5.33 -6.36
C GLY A 9 30.63 5.83 -5.63
N ASN A 10 30.66 7.14 -5.33
CA ASN A 10 31.81 7.78 -4.68
C ASN A 10 31.58 8.14 -3.20
N ARG A 11 30.34 8.01 -2.69
CA ARG A 11 30.00 8.33 -1.30
C ARG A 11 30.21 7.13 -0.38
N SER A 12 30.12 7.39 0.93
CA SER A 12 30.00 6.37 1.95
C SER A 12 28.77 5.51 1.67
N ALA A 13 28.98 4.23 1.31
CA ALA A 13 27.90 3.29 1.09
C ALA A 13 27.06 3.12 2.35
N GLN A 14 27.69 3.08 3.52
CA GLN A 14 26.99 2.97 4.80
C GLN A 14 25.92 4.05 4.96
N ASP A 15 26.27 5.32 4.71
CA ASP A 15 25.36 6.45 4.99
C ASP A 15 24.20 6.48 3.98
N VAL A 16 24.50 6.20 2.71
CA VAL A 16 23.48 6.09 1.66
C VAL A 16 22.52 4.95 1.96
N LEU A 17 23.04 3.76 2.26
CA LEU A 17 22.26 2.57 2.51
C LEU A 17 21.40 2.71 3.77
N LEU A 18 21.96 3.25 4.86
CA LEU A 18 21.22 3.51 6.10
C LEU A 18 20.12 4.57 5.88
N GLY A 19 20.41 5.63 5.13
CA GLY A 19 19.43 6.64 4.75
C GLY A 19 18.28 6.06 3.91
N GLY A 20 18.60 5.17 2.97
CA GLY A 20 17.61 4.43 2.19
C GLY A 20 16.75 3.51 3.05
N LEU A 21 17.36 2.72 3.93
CA LEU A 21 16.64 1.81 4.83
C LEU A 21 15.67 2.57 5.74
N LYS A 22 16.07 3.70 6.33
CA LYS A 22 15.17 4.53 7.16
C LYS A 22 13.92 4.96 6.40
N ARG A 23 14.02 5.22 5.10
CA ARG A 23 12.88 5.56 4.23
C ARG A 23 12.04 4.35 3.84
N LEU A 24 12.55 3.12 4.03
CA LEU A 24 11.84 1.86 3.79
C LEU A 24 11.39 1.16 5.08
N GLU A 25 11.60 1.73 6.26
CA GLU A 25 11.27 1.11 7.57
C GLU A 25 9.78 0.76 7.70
N TYR A 26 8.92 1.50 7.00
CA TYR A 26 7.47 1.26 6.96
C TYR A 26 7.10 -0.07 6.25
N ARG A 27 8.03 -0.66 5.49
CA ARG A 27 7.80 -1.94 4.82
C ARG A 27 7.99 -3.11 5.79
N GLY A 28 9.06 -3.08 6.60
CA GLY A 28 9.45 -4.14 7.53
C GLY A 28 10.46 -3.67 8.57
N TYR A 29 10.33 -4.20 9.80
CA TYR A 29 11.01 -3.70 10.99
C TYR A 29 11.38 -4.81 12.00
N ASP A 30 11.39 -6.08 11.56
CA ASP A 30 11.71 -7.21 12.42
C ASP A 30 13.23 -7.41 12.58
N SER A 31 14.00 -7.10 11.54
CA SER A 31 15.46 -7.06 11.56
C SER A 31 16.02 -6.25 10.39
N SER A 32 17.29 -5.88 10.44
CA SER A 32 17.97 -5.16 9.36
C SER A 32 19.46 -5.45 9.31
N GLY A 33 20.10 -5.16 8.19
CA GLY A 33 21.55 -5.28 8.04
C GLY A 33 22.13 -4.61 6.81
N ILE A 34 23.45 -4.42 6.81
CA ILE A 34 24.23 -3.83 5.73
C ILE A 34 25.48 -4.68 5.49
N SER A 35 25.81 -4.89 4.22
CA SER A 35 27.11 -5.40 3.76
C SER A 35 27.77 -4.36 2.84
N VAL A 36 29.04 -4.06 3.07
CA VAL A 36 29.84 -3.13 2.27
C VAL A 36 31.15 -3.82 1.88
N ILE A 37 31.64 -3.57 0.66
CA ILE A 37 32.99 -3.96 0.26
C ILE A 37 33.96 -2.92 0.79
N ASN A 38 34.91 -3.32 1.63
CA ASN A 38 35.81 -2.35 2.22
C ASN A 38 36.83 -1.83 1.20
N SER A 39 37.09 -0.52 1.24
CA SER A 39 38.08 0.11 0.36
C SER A 39 39.53 -0.31 0.64
N ASP A 40 39.84 -0.77 1.86
CA ASP A 40 41.20 -1.07 2.31
C ASP A 40 41.68 -2.46 1.90
N ASN A 41 40.80 -3.46 1.95
CA ASN A 41 41.15 -4.88 1.80
C ASN A 41 40.26 -5.63 0.80
N SER A 42 39.32 -4.94 0.16
CA SER A 42 38.34 -5.52 -0.78
C SER A 42 37.50 -6.68 -0.20
N LYS A 43 37.49 -6.88 1.12
CA LYS A 43 36.64 -7.89 1.79
C LYS A 43 35.27 -7.32 2.07
N ILE A 44 34.28 -8.19 2.18
CA ILE A 44 32.93 -7.81 2.59
C ILE A 44 32.87 -7.71 4.12
N SER A 45 32.46 -6.56 4.62
CA SER A 45 32.09 -6.36 6.03
C SER A 45 30.57 -6.30 6.17
N THR A 46 30.03 -7.03 7.13
CA THR A 46 28.58 -7.13 7.36
C THR A 46 28.23 -6.80 8.81
N GLN A 47 27.20 -5.98 9.00
CA GLN A 47 26.59 -5.71 10.31
C GLN A 47 25.09 -5.95 10.24
N LYS A 48 24.55 -6.75 11.17
CA LYS A 48 23.12 -7.10 11.23
C LYS A 48 22.57 -6.88 12.63
N SER A 49 21.26 -6.71 12.74
CA SER A 49 20.59 -6.53 14.02
C SER A 49 19.12 -6.95 13.96
N PRO A 50 18.57 -7.64 14.99
CA PRO A 50 17.13 -7.76 15.16
C PRO A 50 16.51 -6.42 15.62
N GLY A 51 15.25 -6.21 15.28
CA GLY A 51 14.47 -5.02 15.64
C GLY A 51 14.59 -3.85 14.64
N LYS A 52 14.16 -2.68 15.11
CA LYS A 52 14.09 -1.43 14.33
C LYS A 52 15.47 -0.94 13.87
N ILE A 53 15.51 -0.14 12.80
CA ILE A 53 16.76 0.32 12.15
C ILE A 53 17.63 1.14 13.11
N ALA A 54 17.02 1.80 14.10
CA ALA A 54 17.75 2.54 15.13
C ALA A 54 18.78 1.69 15.89
N VAL A 55 18.52 0.39 16.07
CA VAL A 55 19.47 -0.54 16.72
C VAL A 55 20.69 -0.75 15.84
N LEU A 56 20.48 -1.02 14.55
CA LEU A 56 21.53 -1.17 13.55
C LEU A 56 22.37 0.11 13.42
N GLU A 57 21.73 1.29 13.40
CA GLU A 57 22.43 2.59 13.39
C GLU A 57 23.35 2.74 14.60
N GLY A 58 22.91 2.36 15.80
CA GLY A 58 23.74 2.39 17.00
C GLY A 58 24.99 1.50 16.89
N LEU A 59 24.87 0.34 16.24
CA LEU A 59 26.00 -0.57 16.00
C LEU A 59 26.99 0.01 14.97
N LEU A 60 26.47 0.56 13.87
CA LEU A 60 27.27 1.16 12.80
C LEU A 60 28.03 2.42 13.26
N LYS A 61 27.48 3.19 14.23
CA LYS A 61 28.20 4.30 14.86
C LYS A 61 29.42 3.84 15.66
N LYS A 62 29.34 2.67 16.30
CA LYS A 62 30.44 2.09 17.10
C LYS A 62 31.49 1.42 16.23
N LYS A 63 31.06 0.75 15.16
CA LYS A 63 31.93 0.05 14.21
C LYS A 63 31.51 0.39 12.77
N PRO A 64 31.97 1.53 12.23
CA PRO A 64 31.64 1.94 10.88
C PRO A 64 32.18 0.97 9.83
N LEU A 65 31.41 0.83 8.74
CA LEU A 65 31.80 0.10 7.53
C LEU A 65 32.37 1.10 6.52
N GLY A 66 33.62 0.89 6.09
CA GLY A 66 34.30 1.82 5.19
C GLY A 66 34.32 1.32 3.75
N GLY A 67 33.50 1.89 2.87
CA GLY A 67 33.47 1.53 1.45
C GLY A 67 32.39 2.30 0.67
N ASN A 68 32.37 2.12 -0.65
CA ASN A 68 31.51 2.85 -1.60
C ASN A 68 30.59 1.95 -2.45
N LEU A 69 30.67 0.63 -2.25
CA LEU A 69 29.75 -0.36 -2.81
C LEU A 69 29.15 -1.20 -1.68
N GLY A 70 27.83 -1.28 -1.62
CA GLY A 70 27.16 -2.13 -0.64
C GLY A 70 25.69 -2.39 -0.92
N ILE A 71 25.13 -3.28 -0.11
CA ILE A 71 23.72 -3.66 -0.09
C ILE A 71 23.21 -3.69 1.35
N ALA A 72 21.92 -3.42 1.50
CA ALA A 72 21.26 -3.30 2.77
C ALA A 72 19.82 -3.81 2.69
N HIS A 73 19.32 -4.27 3.83
CA HIS A 73 18.00 -4.87 3.92
C HIS A 73 17.27 -4.52 5.22
N SER A 74 15.95 -4.36 5.12
CA SER A 74 15.03 -4.41 6.25
C SER A 74 14.04 -5.56 6.05
N ARG A 75 13.86 -6.39 7.07
CA ARG A 75 13.17 -7.67 6.98
C ARG A 75 11.80 -7.62 7.65
N TRP A 76 10.84 -8.26 7.00
CA TRP A 76 9.60 -8.77 7.55
C TRP A 76 9.67 -10.30 7.51
N ALA A 77 9.72 -10.97 8.65
CA ALA A 77 10.04 -12.39 8.71
C ALA A 77 8.89 -13.26 8.18
N THR A 78 9.16 -14.08 7.16
CA THR A 78 8.26 -15.15 6.68
C THR A 78 8.76 -16.52 7.13
N HIS A 79 10.02 -16.86 6.80
CA HIS A 79 10.68 -18.10 7.20
C HIS A 79 11.77 -17.86 8.25
N GLY A 80 11.68 -18.49 9.41
CA GLY A 80 12.68 -18.37 10.48
C GLY A 80 12.56 -17.09 11.31
N ALA A 81 12.78 -17.24 12.62
CA ALA A 81 12.59 -16.19 13.62
C ALA A 81 13.44 -14.93 13.35
N PRO A 82 12.97 -13.74 13.75
CA PRO A 82 13.69 -12.49 13.57
C PRO A 82 14.89 -12.41 14.53
N ASN A 83 16.03 -12.89 14.08
CA ASN A 83 17.28 -12.92 14.84
C ASN A 83 18.46 -12.46 13.97
N HIS A 84 19.64 -12.34 14.57
CA HIS A 84 20.86 -11.91 13.87
C HIS A 84 21.26 -12.84 12.71
N ILE A 85 21.05 -14.16 12.85
CA ILE A 85 21.44 -15.16 11.85
C ILE A 85 20.57 -15.03 10.59
N ASN A 86 19.25 -14.96 10.77
CA ASN A 86 18.23 -14.90 9.72
C ASN A 86 18.07 -13.49 9.13
N ALA A 87 18.62 -12.45 9.75
CA ALA A 87 18.69 -11.12 9.15
C ALA A 87 19.54 -11.15 7.88
N HIS A 88 19.12 -10.41 6.86
CA HIS A 88 19.91 -10.18 5.66
C HIS A 88 20.93 -9.04 5.92
N PRO A 89 22.02 -8.91 5.14
CA PRO A 89 22.42 -9.78 4.02
C PRO A 89 22.91 -11.19 4.40
N HIS A 90 22.75 -12.15 3.49
CA HIS A 90 23.36 -13.48 3.57
C HIS A 90 24.71 -13.50 2.83
N ALA A 91 25.56 -14.47 3.17
CA ALA A 91 26.89 -14.64 2.58
C ALA A 91 27.12 -16.11 2.18
N ASP A 92 28.00 -16.33 1.21
CA ASP A 92 28.47 -17.66 0.83
C ASP A 92 29.43 -18.25 1.89
N CYS A 93 29.89 -19.49 1.68
CA CYS A 93 30.78 -20.16 2.65
C CYS A 93 32.10 -19.41 2.87
N LYS A 94 32.60 -18.70 1.85
CA LYS A 94 33.88 -17.97 1.91
C LYS A 94 33.74 -16.49 2.25
N LYS A 95 32.52 -15.97 2.35
CA LYS A 95 32.22 -14.54 2.55
C LYS A 95 32.77 -13.67 1.41
N GLU A 96 32.80 -14.20 0.19
CA GLU A 96 33.17 -13.51 -1.04
C GLU A 96 31.96 -12.95 -1.80
N ILE A 97 30.75 -13.41 -1.47
CA ILE A 97 29.49 -13.01 -2.10
C ILE A 97 28.53 -12.60 -0.97
N SER A 98 27.81 -11.50 -1.15
CA SER A 98 26.72 -11.13 -0.26
C SER A 98 25.46 -10.79 -1.02
N ILE A 99 24.30 -11.20 -0.48
CA ILE A 99 23.00 -11.00 -1.09
C ILE A 99 21.95 -10.43 -0.14
N VAL A 100 21.01 -9.69 -0.70
CA VAL A 100 19.73 -9.33 -0.08
C VAL A 100 18.59 -9.81 -0.97
N HIS A 101 17.45 -10.14 -0.36
CA HIS A 101 16.31 -10.75 -1.05
C HIS A 101 14.98 -10.28 -0.48
N ASN A 102 14.03 -9.99 -1.36
CA ASN A 102 12.62 -9.82 -1.08
C ASN A 102 11.84 -10.85 -1.91
N GLY A 103 11.01 -11.68 -1.29
CA GLY A 103 10.26 -12.72 -1.98
C GLY A 103 10.23 -14.01 -1.19
N ILE A 104 9.84 -15.10 -1.86
CA ILE A 104 9.81 -16.45 -1.32
C ILE A 104 10.33 -17.40 -2.40
N ILE A 105 11.35 -18.19 -2.06
CA ILE A 105 11.84 -19.27 -2.92
C ILE A 105 11.12 -20.57 -2.56
N GLU A 106 10.18 -20.99 -3.39
CA GLU A 106 9.28 -22.11 -3.13
C GLU A 106 10.01 -23.47 -3.16
N ASN A 107 11.03 -23.61 -4.00
CA ASN A 107 11.80 -24.84 -4.14
C ASN A 107 13.09 -24.88 -3.29
N TYR A 108 13.18 -24.04 -2.24
CA TYR A 108 14.41 -23.89 -1.45
C TYR A 108 14.86 -25.19 -0.75
N GLU A 109 13.95 -26.04 -0.29
CA GLU A 109 14.28 -27.29 0.43
C GLU A 109 15.04 -28.29 -0.46
N SER A 110 14.56 -28.46 -1.70
CA SER A 110 15.19 -29.33 -2.69
C SER A 110 16.59 -28.82 -3.05
N LEU A 111 16.71 -27.53 -3.31
CA LEU A 111 17.97 -26.87 -3.64
C LEU A 111 18.97 -26.94 -2.49
N LYS A 112 18.52 -26.68 -1.25
CA LYS A 112 19.34 -26.76 -0.03
C LYS A 112 19.89 -28.16 0.17
N THR A 113 19.04 -29.18 0.01
CA THR A 113 19.47 -30.58 0.13
C THR A 113 20.56 -30.94 -0.89
N GLY A 114 20.41 -30.48 -2.15
CA GLY A 114 21.42 -30.68 -3.19
C GLY A 114 22.75 -29.98 -2.86
N LEU A 115 22.70 -28.72 -2.43
CA LEU A 115 23.89 -27.94 -2.10
C LEU A 115 24.64 -28.48 -0.87
N ILE A 116 23.94 -28.97 0.15
CA ILE A 116 24.57 -29.63 1.30
C ILE A 116 25.35 -30.87 0.86
N LYS A 117 24.78 -31.69 -0.05
CA LYS A 117 25.49 -32.87 -0.62
C LYS A 117 26.73 -32.47 -1.43
N GLU A 118 26.73 -31.28 -2.02
CA GLU A 118 27.87 -30.70 -2.73
C GLU A 118 28.89 -30.02 -1.80
N GLY A 119 28.66 -30.01 -0.49
CA GLY A 119 29.59 -29.50 0.53
C GLY A 119 29.36 -28.05 0.98
N HIS A 120 28.23 -27.42 0.59
CA HIS A 120 27.89 -26.09 1.06
C HIS A 120 27.36 -26.12 2.51
N HIS A 121 27.76 -25.13 3.31
CA HIS A 121 27.44 -25.04 4.73
C HIS A 121 26.44 -23.92 4.99
N PHE A 122 25.20 -24.29 5.35
CA PHE A 122 24.12 -23.35 5.66
C PHE A 122 24.11 -23.00 7.15
N LEU A 123 23.93 -21.72 7.47
CA LEU A 123 23.88 -21.20 8.84
C LEU A 123 22.46 -20.82 9.28
N SER A 124 21.56 -20.56 8.34
CA SER A 124 20.26 -19.98 8.60
C SER A 124 19.10 -20.94 8.25
N GLN A 125 17.91 -20.50 8.66
CA GLN A 125 16.64 -21.17 8.37
C GLN A 125 15.90 -20.49 7.21
N THR A 126 16.52 -19.50 6.56
CA THR A 126 15.85 -18.74 5.51
C THR A 126 15.96 -19.47 4.17
N ASP A 127 14.93 -19.33 3.36
CA ASP A 127 14.93 -19.68 1.94
C ASP A 127 16.03 -18.91 1.18
N THR A 128 16.28 -17.66 1.58
CA THR A 128 17.23 -16.74 0.94
C THR A 128 18.66 -17.27 0.86
N GLU A 129 19.15 -17.97 1.89
CA GLU A 129 20.53 -18.48 1.93
C GLU A 129 20.82 -19.47 0.77
N VAL A 130 19.79 -20.13 0.24
CA VAL A 130 19.94 -21.02 -0.92
C VAL A 130 20.43 -20.28 -2.16
N ILE A 131 20.04 -19.00 -2.31
CA ILE A 131 20.38 -18.19 -3.48
C ILE A 131 21.89 -17.92 -3.48
N VAL A 132 22.49 -17.53 -2.35
CA VAL A 132 23.92 -17.19 -2.29
C VAL A 132 24.80 -18.43 -2.50
N HIS A 133 24.40 -19.59 -2.00
CA HIS A 133 25.12 -20.84 -2.25
C HIS A 133 24.95 -21.37 -3.68
N LEU A 134 23.80 -21.13 -4.33
CA LEU A 134 23.67 -21.38 -5.77
C LEU A 134 24.60 -20.47 -6.58
N ILE A 135 24.76 -19.20 -6.20
CA ILE A 135 25.70 -18.30 -6.88
C ILE A 135 27.13 -18.78 -6.64
N GLU A 136 27.47 -19.13 -5.39
CA GLU A 136 28.77 -19.73 -5.03
C GLU A 136 29.10 -20.96 -5.87
N LYS A 137 28.13 -21.85 -6.10
CA LYS A 137 28.28 -23.04 -6.94
C LYS A 137 28.70 -22.69 -8.38
N PHE A 138 28.05 -21.69 -8.98
CA PHE A 138 28.33 -21.30 -10.36
C PHE A 138 29.48 -20.29 -10.51
N TYR A 139 29.91 -19.65 -9.42
CA TYR A 139 30.98 -18.66 -9.42
C TYR A 139 32.39 -19.27 -9.31
N LYS A 140 32.62 -20.36 -10.05
CA LYS A 140 33.88 -21.11 -10.12
C LYS A 140 34.59 -20.88 -11.47
N ASN A 141 35.91 -21.06 -11.52
CA ASN A 141 36.71 -21.17 -12.75
C ASN A 141 36.52 -20.04 -13.79
N GLY A 142 36.85 -18.79 -13.42
CA GLY A 142 36.86 -17.67 -14.38
C GLY A 142 35.49 -17.16 -14.84
N ALA A 143 34.39 -17.77 -14.37
CA ALA A 143 33.04 -17.25 -14.61
C ALA A 143 32.85 -15.87 -13.94
N SER A 144 32.13 -14.97 -14.62
CA SER A 144 31.74 -13.68 -14.06
C SER A 144 30.57 -13.82 -13.08
N LEU A 145 30.47 -12.87 -12.14
CA LEU A 145 29.35 -12.76 -11.20
C LEU A 145 28.02 -12.66 -11.95
N GLU A 146 28.00 -11.94 -13.08
CA GLU A 146 26.82 -11.82 -13.94
C GLU A 146 26.33 -13.18 -14.44
N GLU A 147 27.25 -14.03 -14.91
CA GLU A 147 26.92 -15.36 -15.40
C GLU A 147 26.48 -16.30 -14.26
N ALA A 148 27.17 -16.24 -13.12
CA ALA A 148 26.85 -17.05 -11.95
C ALA A 148 25.44 -16.73 -11.44
N VAL A 149 25.12 -15.45 -11.23
CA VAL A 149 23.78 -15.00 -10.81
C VAL A 149 22.73 -15.46 -11.83
N ARG A 150 22.98 -15.24 -13.12
CA ARG A 150 22.03 -15.64 -14.18
C ARG A 150 21.74 -17.14 -14.19
N LYS A 151 22.76 -17.99 -13.97
CA LYS A 151 22.57 -19.45 -13.87
C LYS A 151 21.78 -19.83 -12.62
N SER A 152 22.07 -19.23 -11.48
CA SER A 152 21.35 -19.47 -10.23
C SER A 152 19.87 -19.14 -10.35
N LEU A 153 19.53 -17.97 -10.91
CA LEU A 153 18.14 -17.49 -11.01
C LEU A 153 17.24 -18.40 -11.86
N ARG A 154 17.79 -19.12 -12.84
CA ARG A 154 17.03 -20.07 -13.68
C ARG A 154 16.59 -21.33 -12.93
N LEU A 155 17.18 -21.62 -11.78
CA LEU A 155 16.85 -22.77 -10.95
C LEU A 155 15.83 -22.43 -9.85
N LEU A 156 15.52 -21.16 -9.65
CA LEU A 156 14.61 -20.73 -8.59
C LEU A 156 13.16 -20.81 -9.04
N ALA A 157 12.29 -21.27 -8.15
CA ALA A 157 10.84 -21.17 -8.25
C ALA A 157 10.31 -20.22 -7.16
N GLY A 158 9.22 -19.52 -7.47
CA GLY A 158 8.60 -18.52 -6.58
C GLY A 158 8.86 -17.09 -7.04
N SER A 159 9.08 -16.18 -6.10
CA SER A 159 9.30 -14.76 -6.36
C SER A 159 10.56 -14.26 -5.67
N PHE A 160 11.26 -13.32 -6.31
CA PHE A 160 12.44 -12.68 -5.76
C PHE A 160 12.65 -11.28 -6.33
N ALA A 161 13.19 -10.38 -5.52
CA ALA A 161 13.98 -9.24 -5.93
C ALA A 161 15.29 -9.33 -5.15
N ILE A 162 16.43 -9.29 -5.83
CA ILE A 162 17.73 -9.48 -5.19
C ILE A 162 18.69 -8.33 -5.47
N GLY A 163 19.62 -8.12 -4.54
CA GLY A 163 20.83 -7.31 -4.74
C GLY A 163 22.04 -8.16 -4.37
N VAL A 164 23.08 -8.19 -5.22
CA VAL A 164 24.26 -9.06 -5.08
C VAL A 164 25.53 -8.25 -5.29
N ILE A 165 26.51 -8.45 -4.39
CA ILE A 165 27.86 -7.91 -4.49
C ILE A 165 28.90 -9.01 -4.27
N SER A 166 30.11 -8.83 -4.79
CA SER A 166 31.23 -9.75 -4.55
C SER A 166 32.55 -9.02 -4.34
N SER A 167 33.36 -9.48 -3.39
CA SER A 167 34.74 -9.01 -3.17
C SER A 167 35.65 -9.20 -4.38
N ARG A 168 35.33 -10.15 -5.26
CA ARG A 168 36.11 -10.47 -6.46
C ARG A 168 35.83 -9.53 -7.64
N GLU A 169 34.69 -8.84 -7.63
CA GLU A 169 34.28 -7.87 -8.67
C GLU A 169 33.73 -6.60 -7.98
N PRO A 170 34.61 -5.80 -7.34
CA PRO A 170 34.21 -4.69 -6.46
C PRO A 170 33.68 -3.46 -7.20
N ASP A 171 33.53 -3.54 -8.52
CA ASP A 171 33.02 -2.50 -9.41
C ASP A 171 31.59 -2.80 -9.90
N LYS A 172 30.93 -3.84 -9.36
CA LYS A 172 29.61 -4.30 -9.81
C LYS A 172 28.63 -4.52 -8.67
N LEU A 173 27.43 -3.97 -8.84
CA LEU A 173 26.22 -4.30 -8.10
C LEU A 173 25.22 -4.96 -9.06
N ILE A 174 24.79 -6.19 -8.77
CA ILE A 174 23.81 -6.89 -9.59
C ILE A 174 22.45 -6.86 -8.90
N GLY A 175 21.40 -6.53 -9.65
CA GLY A 175 20.01 -6.65 -9.21
C GLY A 175 19.21 -7.53 -10.16
N ALA A 176 18.22 -8.26 -9.67
CA ALA A 176 17.32 -9.03 -10.52
C ALA A 176 15.94 -9.16 -9.89
N ARG A 177 14.89 -9.33 -10.70
CA ARG A 177 13.53 -9.52 -10.20
C ARG A 177 12.70 -10.57 -10.94
N LEU A 178 11.80 -11.18 -10.18
CA LEU A 178 10.67 -12.01 -10.56
C LEU A 178 9.59 -11.84 -9.48
N GLY A 179 8.45 -11.23 -9.80
CA GLY A 179 7.31 -10.99 -8.89
C GLY A 179 7.50 -9.83 -7.91
N SER A 180 8.62 -9.76 -7.18
CA SER A 180 8.87 -8.68 -6.22
C SER A 180 9.41 -7.41 -6.89
N PRO A 181 9.00 -6.20 -6.44
CA PRO A 181 9.40 -4.95 -7.08
C PRO A 181 10.89 -4.62 -6.85
N LEU A 182 11.54 -4.12 -7.90
CA LEU A 182 12.90 -3.63 -7.89
C LEU A 182 13.05 -2.48 -8.88
N ILE A 183 13.70 -1.41 -8.46
CA ILE A 183 13.96 -0.21 -9.23
C ILE A 183 15.44 0.16 -9.21
N ILE A 184 15.85 0.93 -10.21
CA ILE A 184 17.18 1.53 -10.31
C ILE A 184 17.03 3.03 -10.18
N GLY A 185 17.74 3.63 -9.22
CA GLY A 185 17.94 5.08 -9.19
C GLY A 185 19.15 5.43 -10.03
N VAL A 186 19.01 6.33 -11.00
CA VAL A 186 20.09 6.76 -11.88
C VAL A 186 20.66 8.08 -11.38
N GLY A 187 21.91 8.06 -10.91
CA GLY A 187 22.62 9.24 -10.42
C GLY A 187 23.73 9.70 -11.38
N LYS A 188 24.49 10.70 -10.95
CA LYS A 188 25.72 11.13 -11.63
C LYS A 188 26.92 10.53 -10.90
N ASP A 189 27.70 9.71 -11.60
CA ASP A 189 28.84 8.95 -11.04
C ASP A 189 28.45 8.04 -9.85
N GLU A 190 27.16 7.67 -9.79
CA GLU A 190 26.61 6.76 -8.80
C GLU A 190 25.28 6.16 -9.31
N ASN A 191 24.99 4.93 -8.89
CA ASN A 191 23.72 4.26 -9.18
C ASN A 191 23.19 3.56 -7.92
N PHE A 192 21.88 3.39 -7.88
CA PHE A 192 21.17 2.83 -6.74
C PHE A 192 20.30 1.66 -7.18
N LEU A 193 20.15 0.68 -6.31
CA LEU A 193 19.16 -0.37 -6.41
C LEU A 193 18.19 -0.21 -5.23
N ALA A 194 16.88 -0.29 -5.45
CA ALA A 194 15.95 -0.23 -4.33
C ALA A 194 14.68 -1.03 -4.60
N SER A 195 14.03 -1.53 -3.56
CA SER A 195 12.70 -2.13 -3.69
C SER A 195 11.59 -1.09 -3.84
N ASP A 196 11.90 0.20 -3.61
CA ASP A 196 10.93 1.29 -3.76
C ASP A 196 11.59 2.68 -3.91
N VAL A 197 10.85 3.59 -4.54
CA VAL A 197 11.25 4.96 -4.90
C VAL A 197 11.71 5.82 -3.70
N PRO A 198 11.04 5.85 -2.52
CA PRO A 198 11.47 6.68 -1.40
C PRO A 198 12.95 6.50 -1.02
N ALA A 199 13.49 5.28 -1.17
CA ALA A 199 14.88 5.00 -0.79
C ALA A 199 15.90 5.86 -1.57
N VAL A 200 15.60 6.16 -2.85
CA VAL A 200 16.52 6.82 -3.78
C VAL A 200 16.25 8.31 -3.97
N LEU A 201 15.07 8.81 -3.59
CA LEU A 201 14.68 10.22 -3.81
C LEU A 201 15.62 11.24 -3.15
N GLY A 202 16.34 10.84 -2.10
CA GLY A 202 17.42 11.62 -1.48
C GLY A 202 18.61 11.92 -2.38
N SER A 203 18.74 11.21 -3.49
CA SER A 203 19.91 11.26 -4.37
C SER A 203 19.54 11.51 -5.83
N THR A 204 18.40 10.97 -6.29
CA THR A 204 17.95 11.15 -7.67
C THR A 204 16.43 11.06 -7.81
N LYS A 205 15.90 11.75 -8.82
CA LYS A 205 14.49 11.65 -9.26
C LYS A 205 14.33 10.81 -10.53
N GLU A 206 15.42 10.35 -11.13
CA GLU A 206 15.41 9.51 -12.32
C GLU A 206 15.40 8.04 -11.92
N VAL A 207 14.31 7.34 -12.24
CA VAL A 207 14.09 5.96 -11.82
C VAL A 207 13.78 5.06 -13.01
N ILE A 208 14.46 3.93 -13.11
CA ILE A 208 14.09 2.86 -14.04
C ILE A 208 13.42 1.73 -13.25
N PHE A 209 12.21 1.36 -13.66
CA PHE A 209 11.53 0.17 -13.13
C PHE A 209 12.02 -1.06 -13.90
N LEU A 210 12.56 -2.05 -13.18
CA LEU A 210 12.83 -3.35 -13.78
C LEU A 210 11.52 -4.08 -14.06
N GLU A 211 11.46 -4.88 -15.12
CA GLU A 211 10.34 -5.76 -15.43
C GLU A 211 10.60 -7.20 -14.97
N GLU A 212 9.59 -8.05 -15.10
CA GLU A 212 9.67 -9.46 -14.80
C GLU A 212 10.78 -10.16 -15.59
N ASN A 213 11.52 -11.06 -14.93
CA ASN A 213 12.63 -11.80 -15.53
C ASN A 213 13.75 -10.90 -16.10
N GLU A 214 13.98 -9.75 -15.49
CA GLU A 214 15.10 -8.87 -15.81
C GLU A 214 16.19 -8.90 -14.73
N MET A 215 17.42 -8.68 -15.19
CA MET A 215 18.61 -8.50 -14.38
C MET A 215 19.35 -7.24 -14.84
N VAL A 216 19.85 -6.47 -13.89
CA VAL A 216 20.67 -5.29 -14.10
C VAL A 216 22.06 -5.49 -13.52
N VAL A 217 23.07 -5.02 -14.25
CA VAL A 217 24.42 -4.82 -13.73
C VAL A 217 24.68 -3.32 -13.65
N LEU A 218 24.95 -2.85 -12.44
CA LEU A 218 25.25 -1.46 -12.12
C LEU A 218 26.74 -1.31 -11.86
N SER A 219 27.36 -0.35 -12.51
CA SER A 219 28.62 0.27 -12.06
C SER A 219 28.34 1.71 -11.63
N LYS A 220 29.35 2.44 -11.16
CA LYS A 220 29.19 3.88 -10.87
C LYS A 220 28.77 4.70 -12.11
N ASP A 221 29.19 4.27 -13.31
CA ASP A 221 29.02 5.04 -14.56
C ASP A 221 28.06 4.37 -15.56
N SER A 222 27.54 3.18 -15.27
CA SER A 222 26.72 2.43 -16.23
C SER A 222 25.57 1.64 -15.61
N VAL A 223 24.47 1.57 -16.37
CA VAL A 223 23.30 0.74 -16.09
C VAL A 223 23.08 -0.19 -17.28
N ARG A 224 23.27 -1.50 -17.09
CA ARG A 224 23.08 -2.50 -18.16
C ARG A 224 21.97 -3.46 -17.78
N ILE A 225 20.84 -3.41 -18.49
CA ILE A 225 19.68 -4.28 -18.25
C ILE A 225 19.65 -5.39 -19.31
N SER A 226 19.30 -6.59 -18.87
CA SER A 226 19.08 -7.75 -19.73
C SER A 226 17.98 -8.65 -19.19
N SER A 227 17.30 -9.38 -20.07
CA SER A 227 16.44 -10.50 -19.65
C SER A 227 17.27 -11.61 -19.01
N LEU A 228 16.67 -12.54 -18.27
CA LEU A 228 17.36 -13.74 -17.76
C LEU A 228 17.94 -14.64 -18.87
N SER A 229 17.44 -14.54 -20.11
CA SER A 229 18.02 -15.21 -21.28
C SER A 229 19.29 -14.54 -21.82
N GLY A 230 19.62 -13.32 -21.36
CA GLY A 230 20.81 -12.57 -21.78
C GLY A 230 20.57 -11.53 -22.87
N LYS A 231 19.31 -11.33 -23.30
CA LYS A 231 18.96 -10.32 -24.30
C LYS A 231 19.03 -8.93 -23.66
N LYS A 232 19.78 -8.00 -24.26
CA LYS A 232 19.87 -6.60 -23.80
C LYS A 232 18.50 -5.92 -23.88
N VAL A 233 18.21 -5.10 -22.87
CA VAL A 233 16.99 -4.27 -22.80
C VAL A 233 17.42 -2.81 -22.63
N SER A 234 16.80 -1.91 -23.39
CA SER A 234 16.98 -0.46 -23.24
C SER A 234 15.70 0.14 -22.67
N ARG A 235 15.85 0.99 -21.65
CA ARG A 235 14.73 1.67 -20.99
C ARG A 235 15.15 3.06 -20.56
N ASN A 236 14.32 4.06 -20.87
CA ASN A 236 14.54 5.42 -20.43
C ASN A 236 14.12 5.56 -18.96
N PRO A 237 14.87 6.32 -18.13
CA PRO A 237 14.43 6.68 -16.79
C PRO A 237 13.09 7.45 -16.81
N ALA A 238 12.26 7.20 -15.80
CA ALA A 238 11.07 7.97 -15.51
C ALA A 238 11.39 9.01 -14.42
N HIS A 239 10.96 10.25 -14.65
CA HIS A 239 11.12 11.32 -13.66
C HIS A 239 10.03 11.23 -12.58
N ILE A 240 10.45 11.19 -11.32
CA ILE A 240 9.56 11.20 -10.16
C ILE A 240 9.25 12.64 -9.75
N SER A 241 7.97 13.02 -9.85
CA SER A 241 7.51 14.39 -9.62
C SER A 241 7.35 14.81 -8.16
N TRP A 242 7.34 13.87 -7.20
CA TRP A 242 7.12 14.16 -5.79
C TRP A 242 8.44 14.26 -5.00
N ASP A 243 8.39 15.03 -3.90
CA ASP A 243 9.55 15.36 -3.08
C ASP A 243 9.59 14.53 -1.78
N ILE A 244 10.80 14.31 -1.25
CA ILE A 244 11.11 13.61 0.01
C ILE A 244 10.32 14.22 1.17
N ALA A 245 10.11 15.54 1.17
CA ALA A 245 9.35 16.22 2.20
C ALA A 245 7.95 15.59 2.41
N GLN A 246 7.33 15.07 1.36
CA GLN A 246 6.02 14.41 1.45
C GLN A 246 6.07 13.07 2.21
N ALA A 247 7.24 12.42 2.24
CA ALA A 247 7.51 11.17 2.96
C ALA A 247 8.03 11.40 4.40
N GLN A 248 8.01 12.64 4.91
CA GLN A 248 8.39 12.99 6.28
C GLN A 248 7.17 13.38 7.13
N LYS A 249 7.31 13.38 8.46
CA LYS A 249 6.21 13.71 9.39
C LYS A 249 5.81 15.19 9.42
N GLN A 250 6.62 16.11 8.88
CA GLN A 250 6.29 17.55 8.75
C GLN A 250 5.71 18.19 10.04
N GLY A 251 6.31 17.88 11.20
CA GLY A 251 5.86 18.41 12.50
C GLY A 251 4.71 17.66 13.17
N TYR A 252 4.07 16.70 12.51
CA TYR A 252 3.10 15.80 13.13
C TYR A 252 3.80 14.70 13.96
N LYS A 253 3.11 14.21 15.00
CA LYS A 253 3.63 13.13 15.86
C LYS A 253 3.74 11.78 15.13
N HIS A 254 2.79 11.51 14.24
CA HIS A 254 2.64 10.26 13.52
C HIS A 254 2.36 10.54 12.04
N PHE A 255 2.83 9.64 11.16
CA PHE A 255 2.49 9.69 9.74
C PHE A 255 0.98 9.59 9.52
N MET A 256 0.30 8.70 10.24
CA MET A 256 -1.15 8.56 10.13
C MET A 256 -1.88 9.89 10.39
N LEU A 257 -1.49 10.65 11.42
CA LEU A 257 -2.13 11.95 11.70
C LEU A 257 -1.84 12.99 10.61
N LYS A 258 -0.60 13.05 10.11
CA LYS A 258 -0.25 13.89 8.97
C LYS A 258 -1.13 13.56 7.78
N GLU A 259 -1.21 12.28 7.42
CA GLU A 259 -1.92 11.80 6.24
C GLU A 259 -3.43 12.04 6.36
N ILE A 260 -4.00 11.92 7.56
CA ILE A 260 -5.39 12.34 7.82
C ILE A 260 -5.58 13.82 7.46
N ASN A 261 -4.66 14.68 7.91
CA ASN A 261 -4.71 16.13 7.70
C ASN A 261 -4.38 16.56 6.25
N GLU A 262 -3.74 15.71 5.45
CA GLU A 262 -3.44 15.97 4.04
C GLU A 262 -4.64 15.76 3.10
N GLN A 263 -5.67 15.03 3.53
CA GLN A 263 -6.82 14.66 2.70
C GLN A 263 -7.50 15.83 1.96
N PRO A 264 -7.77 17.00 2.59
CA PRO A 264 -8.36 18.12 1.87
C PRO A 264 -7.50 18.56 0.68
N LYS A 265 -6.18 18.55 0.86
CA LYS A 265 -5.23 18.96 -0.17
C LYS A 265 -5.17 17.96 -1.32
N ILE A 266 -5.27 16.67 -1.01
CA ILE A 266 -5.35 15.61 -2.03
C ILE A 266 -6.59 15.80 -2.90
N ILE A 267 -7.76 16.05 -2.28
CA ILE A 267 -9.00 16.31 -3.03
C ILE A 267 -8.86 17.57 -3.90
N GLU A 268 -8.33 18.69 -3.37
CA GLU A 268 -8.09 19.90 -4.16
C GLU A 268 -7.21 19.64 -5.40
N ASN A 269 -6.12 18.91 -5.21
CA ASN A 269 -5.19 18.61 -6.30
C ASN A 269 -5.87 17.73 -7.36
N LEU A 270 -6.59 16.70 -6.93
CA LEU A 270 -7.33 15.82 -7.81
C LEU A 270 -8.42 16.56 -8.60
N LEU A 271 -9.18 17.46 -7.97
CA LEU A 271 -10.16 18.29 -8.64
C LEU A 271 -9.51 19.14 -9.75
N LYS A 272 -8.36 19.76 -9.47
CA LYS A 272 -7.61 20.55 -10.47
C LYS A 272 -7.07 19.70 -11.63
N MET A 273 -6.62 18.48 -11.33
CA MET A 273 -6.06 17.57 -12.33
C MET A 273 -7.14 16.95 -13.23
N ARG A 274 -8.31 16.62 -12.65
CA ARG A 274 -9.33 15.80 -13.33
C ARG A 274 -10.48 16.60 -13.91
N ILE A 275 -10.70 17.84 -13.47
CA ILE A 275 -11.80 18.67 -13.97
C ILE A 275 -11.24 19.74 -14.92
N LYS A 276 -11.59 19.64 -16.21
CA LYS A 276 -11.35 20.68 -17.20
C LYS A 276 -12.70 21.25 -17.64
N GLY A 277 -13.01 22.47 -17.20
CA GLY A 277 -14.34 23.07 -17.33
C GLY A 277 -15.38 22.30 -16.51
N GLU A 278 -16.33 21.65 -17.19
CA GLU A 278 -17.39 20.82 -16.59
C GLU A 278 -17.22 19.33 -16.90
N LYS A 279 -16.05 18.93 -17.43
CA LYS A 279 -15.76 17.55 -17.81
C LYS A 279 -14.72 16.91 -16.93
N VAL A 280 -14.89 15.61 -16.69
CA VAL A 280 -13.88 14.75 -16.09
C VAL A 280 -12.96 14.22 -17.17
N ILE A 281 -11.65 14.27 -16.93
CA ILE A 281 -10.62 13.79 -17.86
C ILE A 281 -9.69 12.75 -17.22
N PHE A 282 -9.30 11.76 -18.01
CA PHE A 282 -8.29 10.77 -17.67
C PHE A 282 -7.26 10.65 -18.80
N ASP A 283 -6.14 11.35 -18.68
CA ASP A 283 -5.10 11.36 -19.72
C ASP A 283 -4.34 10.01 -19.77
N GLU A 284 -4.24 9.31 -18.64
CA GLU A 284 -3.51 8.03 -18.53
C GLU A 284 -4.36 6.78 -18.84
N GLN A 285 -5.68 6.96 -18.94
CA GLN A 285 -6.58 5.88 -19.25
C GLN A 285 -6.39 5.53 -20.74
N LYS A 286 -6.33 4.23 -21.06
CA LYS A 286 -6.05 3.76 -22.43
C LYS A 286 -7.12 2.85 -23.02
N ILE A 287 -8.20 2.57 -22.29
CA ILE A 287 -9.30 1.73 -22.83
C ILE A 287 -10.12 2.61 -23.77
N PRO A 288 -10.29 2.24 -25.06
CA PRO A 288 -11.03 3.05 -26.01
C PRO A 288 -12.45 3.38 -25.52
N GLU A 289 -12.88 4.61 -25.76
CA GLU A 289 -14.19 5.11 -25.33
C GLU A 289 -15.35 4.25 -25.87
N GLU A 290 -15.22 3.74 -27.09
CA GLU A 290 -16.22 2.85 -27.68
C GLU A 290 -16.38 1.57 -26.86
N LYS A 291 -15.28 1.04 -26.32
CA LYS A 291 -15.29 -0.15 -25.46
C LYS A 291 -15.87 0.12 -24.09
N LEU A 292 -15.62 1.30 -23.53
CA LEU A 292 -16.26 1.70 -22.27
C LEU A 292 -17.77 1.90 -22.43
N LYS A 293 -18.25 2.37 -23.59
CA LYS A 293 -19.69 2.46 -23.90
C LYS A 293 -20.35 1.08 -23.97
N GLU A 294 -19.64 0.06 -24.46
CA GLU A 294 -20.13 -1.32 -24.57
C GLU A 294 -20.28 -2.05 -23.21
N ILE A 295 -19.66 -1.55 -22.13
CA ILE A 295 -19.67 -2.21 -20.82
C ILE A 295 -21.09 -2.36 -20.26
N LYS A 296 -21.47 -3.57 -19.86
CA LYS A 296 -22.79 -3.91 -19.32
C LYS A 296 -22.79 -4.21 -17.83
N ASN A 297 -21.65 -4.62 -17.29
CA ASN A 297 -21.50 -4.97 -15.87
C ASN A 297 -20.06 -4.70 -15.43
N ILE A 298 -19.90 -4.41 -14.13
CA ILE A 298 -18.62 -4.10 -13.51
C ILE A 298 -18.37 -5.05 -12.35
N PHE A 299 -17.15 -5.56 -12.26
CA PHE A 299 -16.64 -6.21 -11.04
C PHE A 299 -15.55 -5.34 -10.44
N ILE A 300 -15.61 -5.08 -9.15
CA ILE A 300 -14.54 -4.40 -8.41
C ILE A 300 -13.82 -5.44 -7.56
N VAL A 301 -12.50 -5.53 -7.71
CA VAL A 301 -11.65 -6.47 -6.96
C VAL A 301 -10.60 -5.70 -6.14
N ALA A 302 -10.56 -5.95 -4.84
CA ALA A 302 -9.61 -5.32 -3.93
C ALA A 302 -9.52 -6.07 -2.59
N CYS A 303 -8.61 -5.64 -1.72
CA CYS A 303 -8.44 -6.16 -0.36
C CYS A 303 -8.50 -5.03 0.68
N GLY A 304 -9.00 -5.33 1.89
CA GLY A 304 -9.00 -4.42 3.05
C GLY A 304 -9.67 -3.07 2.78
N THR A 305 -9.02 -1.97 3.16
CA THR A 305 -9.55 -0.60 2.95
C THR A 305 -9.88 -0.29 1.47
N ALA A 306 -9.12 -0.83 0.52
CA ALA A 306 -9.40 -0.64 -0.91
C ALA A 306 -10.70 -1.38 -1.34
N TYR A 307 -11.00 -2.51 -0.71
CA TYR A 307 -12.29 -3.21 -0.88
C TYR A 307 -13.45 -2.37 -0.36
N HIS A 308 -13.32 -1.72 0.81
CA HIS A 308 -14.34 -0.79 1.29
C HIS A 308 -14.54 0.42 0.36
N ALA A 309 -13.47 0.95 -0.25
CA ALA A 309 -13.58 2.00 -1.26
C ALA A 309 -14.35 1.50 -2.49
N GLY A 310 -14.08 0.26 -2.93
CA GLY A 310 -14.84 -0.42 -3.98
C GLY A 310 -16.32 -0.59 -3.65
N MET A 311 -16.66 -0.93 -2.41
CA MET A 311 -18.04 -1.01 -1.96
C MET A 311 -18.75 0.35 -2.00
N VAL A 312 -18.08 1.45 -1.65
CA VAL A 312 -18.63 2.80 -1.88
C VAL A 312 -18.79 3.07 -3.38
N GLY A 313 -17.77 2.72 -4.18
CA GLY A 313 -17.78 2.82 -5.64
C GLY A 313 -18.96 2.12 -6.29
N LYS A 314 -19.38 0.95 -5.78
CA LYS A 314 -20.62 0.27 -6.21
C LYS A 314 -21.84 1.18 -6.08
N TYR A 315 -22.10 1.74 -4.90
CA TYR A 315 -23.26 2.63 -4.70
C TYR A 315 -23.19 3.85 -5.62
N ILE A 316 -22.00 4.42 -5.80
CA ILE A 316 -21.80 5.59 -6.68
C ILE A 316 -22.10 5.24 -8.14
N ILE A 317 -21.50 4.17 -8.66
CA ILE A 317 -21.64 3.79 -10.07
C ILE A 317 -23.06 3.30 -10.37
N GLU A 318 -23.66 2.48 -9.50
CA GLU A 318 -25.03 2.02 -9.69
C GLU A 318 -26.01 3.20 -9.70
N SER A 319 -25.89 4.14 -8.76
CA SER A 319 -26.81 5.29 -8.66
C SER A 319 -26.65 6.31 -9.79
N ILE A 320 -25.43 6.52 -10.29
CA ILE A 320 -25.15 7.53 -11.33
C ILE A 320 -25.27 6.93 -12.74
N CYS A 321 -24.76 5.72 -12.94
CA CYS A 321 -24.61 5.13 -14.28
C CYS A 321 -25.67 4.06 -14.59
N SER A 322 -26.42 3.56 -13.60
CA SER A 322 -27.33 2.41 -13.76
C SER A 322 -26.65 1.15 -14.34
N ILE A 323 -25.38 0.94 -14.00
CA ILE A 323 -24.62 -0.25 -14.40
C ILE A 323 -24.52 -1.19 -13.19
N PRO A 324 -24.91 -2.47 -13.29
CA PRO A 324 -24.71 -3.44 -12.21
C PRO A 324 -23.25 -3.56 -11.79
N VAL A 325 -22.98 -3.45 -10.49
CA VAL A 325 -21.63 -3.58 -9.93
C VAL A 325 -21.57 -4.68 -8.88
N SER A 326 -20.65 -5.62 -9.04
CA SER A 326 -20.28 -6.59 -8.01
C SER A 326 -18.96 -6.19 -7.38
N VAL A 327 -18.78 -6.43 -6.07
CA VAL A 327 -17.53 -6.15 -5.38
C VAL A 327 -17.09 -7.42 -4.68
N ASP A 328 -15.88 -7.88 -4.97
CA ASP A 328 -15.32 -9.11 -4.43
C ASP A 328 -14.01 -8.81 -3.70
N VAL A 329 -13.78 -9.56 -2.62
CA VAL A 329 -12.44 -9.67 -2.05
C VAL A 329 -11.58 -10.41 -3.05
N SER A 330 -10.42 -9.85 -3.43
CA SER A 330 -9.60 -10.39 -4.52
C SER A 330 -9.20 -11.86 -4.32
N SER A 331 -8.97 -12.28 -3.07
CA SER A 331 -8.62 -13.67 -2.72
C SER A 331 -9.73 -14.64 -3.11
N GLU A 332 -11.00 -14.27 -2.91
CA GLU A 332 -12.15 -15.12 -3.24
C GLU A 332 -12.47 -15.08 -4.74
N PHE A 333 -12.30 -13.92 -5.37
CA PHE A 333 -12.64 -13.70 -6.78
C PHE A 333 -11.95 -14.71 -7.71
N ARG A 334 -10.65 -14.95 -7.49
CA ARG A 334 -9.84 -15.84 -8.33
C ARG A 334 -10.21 -17.32 -8.20
N TYR A 335 -10.85 -17.72 -7.09
CA TYR A 335 -11.15 -19.13 -6.80
C TYR A 335 -12.62 -19.51 -7.03
N ARG A 336 -13.50 -18.54 -7.30
CA ARG A 336 -14.95 -18.77 -7.43
C ARG A 336 -15.49 -18.90 -8.87
N ASN A 337 -14.62 -19.05 -9.88
CA ASN A 337 -14.98 -19.09 -11.30
C ASN A 337 -15.89 -17.91 -11.72
N PRO A 338 -15.37 -16.66 -11.75
CA PRO A 338 -16.20 -15.48 -11.95
C PRO A 338 -16.85 -15.47 -13.34
N LEU A 339 -18.12 -15.04 -13.41
CA LEU A 339 -18.88 -14.94 -14.65
C LEU A 339 -18.51 -13.64 -15.38
N LEU A 340 -17.46 -13.71 -16.18
CA LEU A 340 -16.89 -12.57 -16.90
C LEU A 340 -16.99 -12.76 -18.41
N ASP A 341 -17.17 -11.65 -19.13
CA ASP A 341 -17.16 -11.62 -20.59
C ASP A 341 -16.46 -10.37 -21.14
N LYS A 342 -16.43 -10.23 -22.46
CA LYS A 342 -15.85 -9.07 -23.15
C LYS A 342 -16.56 -7.73 -22.88
N ASN A 343 -17.79 -7.75 -22.38
CA ASN A 343 -18.57 -6.56 -22.01
C ASN A 343 -18.47 -6.26 -20.50
N THR A 344 -17.62 -7.00 -19.80
CA THR A 344 -17.36 -6.84 -18.38
C THR A 344 -16.12 -5.98 -18.16
N LEU A 345 -16.26 -4.95 -17.33
CA LEU A 345 -15.13 -4.17 -16.83
C LEU A 345 -14.76 -4.66 -15.43
N VAL A 346 -13.51 -5.09 -15.26
CA VAL A 346 -12.94 -5.38 -13.95
C VAL A 346 -12.14 -4.17 -13.48
N ILE A 347 -12.55 -3.58 -12.36
CA ILE A 347 -11.87 -2.47 -11.70
C ILE A 347 -11.04 -3.03 -10.56
N ALA A 348 -9.72 -2.97 -10.67
CA ALA A 348 -8.82 -3.37 -9.59
C ALA A 348 -8.39 -2.16 -8.77
N VAL A 349 -8.54 -2.22 -7.44
CA VAL A 349 -8.17 -1.10 -6.56
C VAL A 349 -7.02 -1.51 -5.64
N SER A 350 -5.91 -0.79 -5.70
CA SER A 350 -4.78 -1.02 -4.78
C SER A 350 -3.97 0.26 -4.57
N GLN A 351 -3.69 0.60 -3.31
CA GLN A 351 -2.78 1.70 -3.00
C GLN A 351 -1.38 1.40 -3.55
N SER A 352 -0.85 0.22 -3.26
CA SER A 352 0.53 -0.15 -3.62
C SER A 352 0.68 -0.63 -5.07
N GLY A 353 -0.38 -1.21 -5.65
CA GLY A 353 -0.31 -1.88 -6.95
C GLY A 353 0.51 -3.19 -6.95
N GLU A 354 0.89 -3.69 -5.76
CA GLU A 354 1.67 -4.92 -5.58
C GLU A 354 0.92 -5.99 -4.76
N THR A 355 -0.35 -5.75 -4.43
CA THR A 355 -1.16 -6.69 -3.66
C THR A 355 -1.35 -8.00 -4.42
N ALA A 356 -0.82 -9.11 -3.89
CA ALA A 356 -0.73 -10.40 -4.60
C ALA A 356 -2.09 -10.90 -5.09
N ASP A 357 -3.11 -10.92 -4.22
CA ASP A 357 -4.46 -11.38 -4.58
C ASP A 357 -5.09 -10.50 -5.66
N THR A 358 -4.93 -9.18 -5.58
CA THR A 358 -5.48 -8.26 -6.60
C THR A 358 -4.77 -8.45 -7.95
N LEU A 359 -3.46 -8.69 -7.95
CA LEU A 359 -2.72 -9.03 -9.17
C LEU A 359 -3.20 -10.37 -9.75
N ALA A 360 -3.41 -11.38 -8.92
CA ALA A 360 -3.96 -12.66 -9.37
C ALA A 360 -5.38 -12.50 -9.93
N GLY A 361 -6.22 -11.67 -9.29
CA GLY A 361 -7.59 -11.38 -9.74
C GLY A 361 -7.64 -10.74 -11.13
N ILE A 362 -6.74 -9.81 -11.45
CA ILE A 362 -6.72 -9.22 -12.81
C ILE A 362 -6.21 -10.19 -13.87
N LYS A 363 -5.25 -11.07 -13.52
CA LYS A 363 -4.78 -12.13 -14.41
C LYS A 363 -5.92 -13.09 -14.74
N GLU A 364 -6.71 -13.45 -13.73
CA GLU A 364 -7.89 -14.29 -13.91
C GLU A 364 -8.93 -13.59 -14.80
N ALA A 365 -9.25 -12.32 -14.53
CA ALA A 365 -10.17 -11.54 -15.34
C ALA A 365 -9.81 -11.51 -16.83
N LYS A 366 -8.51 -11.35 -17.12
CA LYS A 366 -8.00 -11.34 -18.50
C LYS A 366 -8.15 -12.68 -19.22
N LYS A 367 -8.06 -13.81 -18.51
CA LYS A 367 -8.29 -15.15 -19.12
C LYS A 367 -9.71 -15.29 -19.67
N TYR A 368 -10.69 -14.65 -19.03
CA TYR A 368 -12.08 -14.60 -19.49
C TYR A 368 -12.37 -13.48 -20.50
N GLY A 369 -11.35 -12.74 -20.94
CA GLY A 369 -11.48 -11.68 -21.94
C GLY A 369 -12.05 -10.35 -21.43
N ALA A 370 -12.24 -10.21 -20.11
CA ALA A 370 -12.67 -8.95 -19.51
C ALA A 370 -11.60 -7.87 -19.62
N ARG A 371 -12.03 -6.61 -19.65
CA ARG A 371 -11.12 -5.46 -19.63
C ARG A 371 -10.77 -5.08 -18.20
N VAL A 372 -9.52 -4.69 -17.97
CA VAL A 372 -9.02 -4.32 -16.64
C VAL A 372 -8.70 -2.83 -16.57
N LEU A 373 -9.36 -2.13 -15.65
CA LEU A 373 -9.06 -0.74 -15.28
C LEU A 373 -8.54 -0.71 -13.84
N SER A 374 -7.35 -0.16 -13.60
CA SER A 374 -6.78 -0.11 -12.26
C SER A 374 -6.84 1.27 -11.64
N ILE A 375 -7.33 1.38 -10.40
CA ILE A 375 -7.23 2.57 -9.56
C ILE A 375 -6.03 2.37 -8.63
N CYS A 376 -4.94 3.12 -8.85
CA CYS A 376 -3.68 2.91 -8.14
C CYS A 376 -2.97 4.21 -7.76
N ASN A 377 -2.22 4.20 -6.65
CA ASN A 377 -1.44 5.37 -6.24
C ASN A 377 0.01 5.33 -6.76
N VAL A 378 0.58 4.13 -6.95
CA VAL A 378 2.00 3.95 -7.29
C VAL A 378 2.18 3.86 -8.81
N LEU A 379 2.91 4.83 -9.37
CA LEU A 379 3.32 4.88 -10.76
C LEU A 379 4.23 3.69 -11.09
N GLY A 380 3.94 2.99 -12.19
CA GLY A 380 4.77 1.87 -12.63
C GLY A 380 4.77 0.69 -11.66
N SER A 381 3.71 0.51 -10.87
CA SER A 381 3.50 -0.75 -10.12
C SER A 381 3.11 -1.90 -11.05
N SER A 382 3.24 -3.13 -10.57
CA SER A 382 2.86 -4.35 -11.31
C SER A 382 1.42 -4.29 -11.81
N LEU A 383 0.50 -3.85 -10.94
CA LEU A 383 -0.92 -3.71 -11.29
C LEU A 383 -1.12 -2.75 -12.46
N THR A 384 -0.43 -1.60 -12.44
CA THR A 384 -0.59 -0.58 -13.48
C THR A 384 0.00 -1.00 -14.83
N ARG A 385 1.08 -1.80 -14.83
CA ARG A 385 1.66 -2.35 -16.06
C ARG A 385 0.78 -3.43 -16.67
N GLU A 386 0.16 -4.25 -15.84
CA GLU A 386 -0.67 -5.37 -16.30
C GLU A 386 -2.10 -4.97 -16.68
N SER A 387 -2.51 -3.72 -16.47
CA SER A 387 -3.89 -3.25 -16.73
C SER A 387 -4.06 -2.66 -18.14
N ASP A 388 -5.29 -2.70 -18.67
CA ASP A 388 -5.63 -2.11 -19.97
C ASP A 388 -5.85 -0.59 -19.88
N GLY A 389 -6.25 -0.10 -18.71
CA GLY A 389 -6.28 1.31 -18.36
C GLY A 389 -5.94 1.54 -16.90
N VAL A 390 -5.53 2.76 -16.56
CA VAL A 390 -5.17 3.14 -15.19
C VAL A 390 -5.84 4.47 -14.85
N ILE A 391 -6.18 4.66 -13.58
CA ILE A 391 -6.53 5.93 -12.96
C ILE A 391 -5.61 6.11 -11.77
N TYR A 392 -4.71 7.09 -11.85
CA TYR A 392 -3.81 7.39 -10.75
C TYR A 392 -4.50 8.25 -9.71
N THR A 393 -4.41 7.82 -8.44
CA THR A 393 -5.03 8.53 -7.31
C THR A 393 -4.21 9.73 -6.84
N HIS A 394 -2.93 9.82 -7.22
CA HIS A 394 -2.02 10.94 -6.90
C HIS A 394 -2.07 11.41 -5.43
N ALA A 395 -2.27 10.49 -4.48
CA ALA A 395 -2.34 10.79 -3.06
C ALA A 395 -0.95 11.10 -2.44
N GLY A 396 0.11 10.95 -3.23
CA GLY A 396 1.49 10.99 -2.76
C GLY A 396 1.86 9.75 -1.94
N PRO A 397 3.07 9.69 -1.37
CA PRO A 397 3.50 8.57 -0.54
C PRO A 397 2.64 8.48 0.73
N GLU A 398 2.21 7.28 1.10
CA GLU A 398 1.48 7.00 2.33
C GLU A 398 2.30 6.01 3.16
N MET A 399 2.82 6.49 4.28
CA MET A 399 3.80 5.83 5.13
C MET A 399 3.14 5.08 6.29
N GLY A 400 2.04 5.60 6.86
CA GLY A 400 1.31 4.90 7.92
C GLY A 400 0.72 3.59 7.38
N VAL A 401 0.84 2.48 8.12
CA VAL A 401 0.33 1.17 7.67
C VAL A 401 -1.17 1.25 7.37
N ALA A 402 -1.96 1.80 8.29
CA ALA A 402 -3.38 2.03 8.09
C ALA A 402 -3.63 3.08 7.00
N SER A 403 -4.27 2.67 5.90
CA SER A 403 -4.64 3.57 4.79
C SER A 403 -5.58 4.69 5.25
N THR A 404 -5.32 5.92 4.84
CA THR A 404 -6.13 7.11 5.15
C THR A 404 -6.39 7.95 3.89
N LYS A 405 -5.42 8.75 3.45
CA LYS A 405 -5.53 9.58 2.25
C LYS A 405 -5.65 8.76 0.98
N ALA A 406 -5.09 7.55 0.93
CA ALA A 406 -5.27 6.65 -0.20
C ALA A 406 -6.73 6.22 -0.37
N TYR A 407 -7.45 5.93 0.74
CA TYR A 407 -8.88 5.62 0.70
C TYR A 407 -9.69 6.79 0.12
N THR A 408 -9.47 7.99 0.63
CA THR A 408 -10.18 9.19 0.16
C THR A 408 -9.86 9.51 -1.31
N ALA A 409 -8.62 9.31 -1.75
CA ALA A 409 -8.25 9.45 -3.15
C ALA A 409 -8.88 8.37 -4.05
N GLN A 410 -9.04 7.14 -3.55
CA GLN A 410 -9.78 6.07 -4.23
C GLN A 410 -11.27 6.41 -4.36
N LEU A 411 -11.89 6.96 -3.31
CA LEU A 411 -13.27 7.46 -3.39
C LEU A 411 -13.41 8.53 -4.47
N MET A 412 -12.49 9.51 -4.50
CA MET A 412 -12.45 10.53 -5.57
C MET A 412 -12.33 9.91 -6.96
N ALA A 413 -11.47 8.91 -7.14
CA ALA A 413 -11.35 8.20 -8.41
C ALA A 413 -12.67 7.53 -8.84
N PHE A 414 -13.44 6.96 -7.91
CA PHE A 414 -14.76 6.41 -8.20
C PHE A 414 -15.80 7.47 -8.58
N TYR A 415 -15.84 8.63 -7.91
CA TYR A 415 -16.74 9.72 -8.33
C TYR A 415 -16.41 10.22 -9.73
N PHE A 416 -15.12 10.45 -10.02
CA PHE A 416 -14.69 10.86 -11.35
C PHE A 416 -15.01 9.81 -12.41
N LEU A 417 -14.76 8.53 -12.12
CA LEU A 417 -15.07 7.45 -13.04
C LEU A 417 -16.59 7.35 -13.30
N ALA A 418 -17.42 7.50 -12.27
CA ALA A 418 -18.87 7.48 -12.44
C ALA A 418 -19.37 8.64 -13.30
N PHE A 419 -18.90 9.87 -13.07
CA PHE A 419 -19.27 11.01 -13.94
C PHE A 419 -18.77 10.85 -15.37
N TYR A 420 -17.55 10.35 -15.55
CA TYR A 420 -16.99 10.06 -16.86
C TYR A 420 -17.80 9.01 -17.61
N LEU A 421 -18.13 7.88 -16.98
CA LEU A 421 -18.96 6.84 -17.57
C LEU A 421 -20.39 7.33 -17.87
N ALA A 422 -20.95 8.17 -17.00
CA ALA A 422 -22.29 8.72 -17.16
C ALA A 422 -22.39 9.67 -18.37
N GLU A 423 -21.40 10.57 -18.53
CA GLU A 423 -21.32 11.41 -19.73
C GLU A 423 -21.12 10.54 -20.97
N LEU A 424 -20.20 9.58 -20.91
CA LEU A 424 -19.85 8.74 -22.04
C LEU A 424 -21.04 7.89 -22.55
N LYS A 425 -21.87 7.39 -21.63
CA LYS A 425 -23.08 6.61 -21.95
C LYS A 425 -24.32 7.46 -22.18
N GLY A 426 -24.25 8.78 -21.94
CA GLY A 426 -25.39 9.69 -22.08
C GLY A 426 -26.54 9.42 -21.10
N VAL A 427 -26.25 8.81 -19.95
CA VAL A 427 -27.27 8.45 -18.94
C VAL A 427 -27.57 9.58 -17.94
N LEU A 428 -26.68 10.58 -17.86
CA LEU A 428 -26.89 11.77 -17.05
C LEU A 428 -26.65 13.03 -17.90
N PRO A 429 -27.57 14.02 -17.88
CA PRO A 429 -27.37 15.29 -18.58
C PRO A 429 -26.14 16.04 -18.08
N ARG A 430 -25.48 16.78 -18.97
CA ARG A 430 -24.25 17.54 -18.65
C ARG A 430 -24.47 18.56 -17.55
N GLU A 431 -25.63 19.22 -17.54
CA GLU A 431 -25.98 20.23 -16.53
C GLU A 431 -26.03 19.60 -15.13
N LYS A 432 -26.53 18.37 -15.03
CA LYS A 432 -26.58 17.65 -13.76
C LYS A 432 -25.21 17.18 -13.31
N ILE A 433 -24.36 16.72 -14.23
CA ILE A 433 -22.95 16.44 -13.95
C ILE A 433 -22.25 17.70 -13.43
N ALA A 434 -22.44 18.85 -14.07
CA ALA A 434 -21.86 20.12 -13.66
C ALA A 434 -22.29 20.54 -12.24
N GLN A 435 -23.57 20.37 -11.90
CA GLN A 435 -24.10 20.62 -10.56
C GLN A 435 -23.44 19.73 -9.50
N GLU A 436 -23.35 18.42 -9.75
CA GLU A 436 -22.71 17.48 -8.82
C GLU A 436 -21.21 17.78 -8.65
N LEU A 437 -20.51 18.14 -9.74
CA LEU A 437 -19.11 18.57 -9.68
C LEU A 437 -18.95 19.89 -8.89
N ALA A 438 -19.92 20.80 -8.94
CA ALA A 438 -19.90 22.02 -8.15
C ALA A 438 -20.05 21.74 -6.64
N GLU A 439 -20.88 20.77 -6.25
CA GLU A 439 -20.97 20.30 -4.87
C GLU A 439 -19.69 19.58 -4.43
N LEU A 440 -19.13 18.70 -5.27
CA LEU A 440 -17.88 17.99 -4.99
C LEU A 440 -16.71 18.97 -4.76
N LYS A 441 -16.68 20.10 -5.48
CA LYS A 441 -15.67 21.17 -5.29
C LYS A 441 -15.71 21.82 -3.90
N LYS A 442 -16.81 21.69 -3.14
CA LYS A 442 -16.92 22.22 -1.76
C LYS A 442 -16.31 21.29 -0.71
N ILE A 443 -16.18 20.00 -1.01
CA ILE A 443 -15.74 18.96 -0.07
C ILE A 443 -14.39 19.28 0.59
N PRO A 444 -13.35 19.79 -0.10
CA PRO A 444 -12.09 20.15 0.57
C PRO A 444 -12.25 21.18 1.69
N HIS A 445 -13.08 22.21 1.48
CA HIS A 445 -13.35 23.20 2.51
C HIS A 445 -14.09 22.56 3.69
N GLN A 446 -15.09 21.74 3.41
CA GLN A 446 -15.86 21.03 4.43
C GLN A 446 -14.98 20.06 5.26
N GLN A 447 -14.03 19.37 4.63
CA GLN A 447 -13.04 18.58 5.34
C GLN A 447 -12.15 19.45 6.24
N LYS A 448 -11.69 20.62 5.77
CA LYS A 448 -10.93 21.56 6.61
C LYS A 448 -11.74 22.02 7.83
N ASP A 449 -13.04 22.22 7.68
CA ASP A 449 -13.91 22.60 8.80
C ASP A 449 -13.98 21.48 9.86
N ILE A 450 -14.16 20.23 9.45
CA ILE A 450 -14.10 19.07 10.38
C ILE A 450 -12.74 19.01 11.09
N LEU A 451 -11.66 19.26 10.34
CA LEU A 451 -10.31 19.21 10.88
C LEU A 451 -10.01 20.36 11.88
N LYS A 452 -10.76 21.46 11.89
CA LYS A 452 -10.63 22.48 12.96
C LYS A 452 -11.09 21.94 14.32
N ASP A 453 -12.06 21.03 14.33
CA ASP A 453 -12.66 20.44 15.53
C ASP A 453 -11.95 19.16 16.01
N GLN A 454 -10.76 18.84 15.48
CA GLN A 454 -9.97 17.66 15.87
C GLN A 454 -9.80 17.51 17.39
N ALA A 455 -9.63 18.62 18.11
CA ALA A 455 -9.47 18.58 19.57
C ALA A 455 -10.71 18.03 20.29
N ALA A 456 -11.92 18.39 19.84
CA ALA A 456 -13.16 17.89 20.40
C ALA A 456 -13.34 16.39 20.12
N ILE A 457 -13.03 15.96 18.89
CA ILE A 457 -13.04 14.55 18.50
C ILE A 457 -12.03 13.76 19.34
N ALA A 458 -10.84 14.31 19.59
CA ALA A 458 -9.83 13.69 20.44
C ALA A 458 -10.31 13.49 21.88
N ILE A 459 -10.99 14.48 22.46
CA ILE A 459 -11.54 14.38 23.82
C ILE A 459 -12.60 13.28 23.86
N LEU A 460 -13.53 13.26 22.91
CA LEU A 460 -14.58 12.24 22.80
C LEU A 460 -13.96 10.84 22.68
N ALA A 461 -13.06 10.64 21.72
CA ALA A 461 -12.42 9.36 21.46
C ALA A 461 -11.68 8.81 22.69
N ARG A 462 -10.94 9.68 23.41
CA ARG A 462 -10.20 9.30 24.62
C ARG A 462 -11.09 8.84 25.77
N ARG A 463 -12.34 9.33 25.88
CA ARG A 463 -13.28 8.86 26.91
C ARG A 463 -13.63 7.40 26.74
N HIS A 464 -13.64 6.90 25.50
CA HIS A 464 -14.06 5.54 25.17
C HIS A 464 -12.90 4.56 24.97
N SER A 465 -11.65 4.97 25.15
CA SER A 465 -10.48 4.12 24.90
C SER A 465 -10.36 2.90 25.84
N HIS A 466 -11.13 2.91 26.93
CA HIS A 466 -11.20 1.83 27.93
C HIS A 466 -12.19 0.73 27.56
N LEU A 467 -13.08 0.96 26.59
CA LEU A 467 -14.11 -0.01 26.20
C LEU A 467 -13.49 -1.22 25.49
N GLY A 468 -14.09 -2.39 25.71
CA GLY A 468 -13.56 -3.67 25.24
C GLY A 468 -13.92 -4.02 23.78
N SER A 469 -14.92 -3.38 23.20
CA SER A 469 -15.29 -3.55 21.79
C SER A 469 -16.16 -2.40 21.27
N PHE A 470 -16.18 -2.24 19.95
CA PHE A 470 -16.95 -1.22 19.25
C PHE A 470 -17.78 -1.83 18.12
N LEU A 471 -18.98 -1.33 17.93
CA LEU A 471 -19.78 -1.56 16.73
C LEU A 471 -19.85 -0.28 15.92
N TYR A 472 -19.84 -0.39 14.60
CA TYR A 472 -19.99 0.72 13.67
C TYR A 472 -21.22 0.46 12.81
N LEU A 473 -22.12 1.44 12.72
CA LEU A 473 -23.35 1.32 11.95
C LEU A 473 -23.42 2.39 10.87
N GLY A 474 -23.74 1.93 9.68
CA GLY A 474 -24.03 2.77 8.54
C GLY A 474 -25.12 2.13 7.68
N ARG A 475 -25.69 2.92 6.78
CA ARG A 475 -26.70 2.45 5.85
C ARG A 475 -26.44 3.04 4.48
N HIS A 476 -26.87 2.31 3.45
CA HIS A 476 -26.69 2.71 2.06
C HIS A 476 -25.19 3.01 1.77
N VAL A 477 -24.87 4.12 1.09
CA VAL A 477 -23.51 4.55 0.73
C VAL A 477 -22.55 4.66 1.93
N ASN A 478 -23.07 4.80 3.16
CA ASN A 478 -22.27 4.84 4.39
C ASN A 478 -22.15 3.49 5.14
N PHE A 479 -22.78 2.41 4.67
CA PHE A 479 -22.49 1.08 5.22
C PHE A 479 -21.00 0.70 5.05
N PRO A 480 -20.39 0.87 3.87
CA PRO A 480 -18.95 0.66 3.72
C PRO A 480 -18.10 1.58 4.61
N SER A 481 -18.55 2.82 4.88
CA SER A 481 -17.87 3.73 5.81
C SER A 481 -17.85 3.16 7.24
N ALA A 482 -18.89 2.44 7.66
CA ALA A 482 -18.91 1.75 8.95
C ALA A 482 -17.90 0.59 9.01
N LEU A 483 -17.80 -0.20 7.93
CA LEU A 483 -16.77 -1.24 7.81
C LEU A 483 -15.36 -0.65 7.87
N GLU A 484 -15.14 0.47 7.19
CA GLU A 484 -13.85 1.15 7.19
C GLU A 484 -13.49 1.72 8.57
N GLY A 485 -14.43 2.38 9.26
CA GLY A 485 -14.22 2.88 10.62
C GLY A 485 -13.86 1.76 11.60
N ALA A 486 -14.56 0.62 11.52
CA ALA A 486 -14.28 -0.55 12.32
C ALA A 486 -12.90 -1.14 12.01
N LEU A 487 -12.53 -1.24 10.72
CA LEU A 487 -11.21 -1.73 10.30
C LEU A 487 -10.10 -0.82 10.85
N LYS A 488 -10.21 0.50 10.70
CA LYS A 488 -9.23 1.44 11.24
C LYS A 488 -9.03 1.26 12.74
N LEU A 489 -10.11 1.19 13.52
CA LEU A 489 -10.01 1.01 14.96
C LEU A 489 -9.32 -0.33 15.30
N LYS A 490 -9.70 -1.41 14.62
CA LYS A 490 -9.13 -2.75 14.82
C LYS A 490 -7.63 -2.79 14.53
N GLU A 491 -7.21 -2.22 13.40
CA GLU A 491 -5.81 -2.24 12.93
C GLU A 491 -4.84 -1.57 13.92
N ILE A 492 -5.19 -0.40 14.44
CA ILE A 492 -4.23 0.44 15.18
C ILE A 492 -4.43 0.46 16.69
N SER A 493 -5.62 0.10 17.19
CA SER A 493 -5.91 0.07 18.64
C SER A 493 -5.99 -1.34 19.23
N TYR A 494 -6.11 -2.35 18.35
CA TYR A 494 -6.33 -3.76 18.68
C TYR A 494 -7.63 -4.05 19.43
N ILE A 495 -8.55 -3.08 19.46
CA ILE A 495 -9.89 -3.28 20.00
C ILE A 495 -10.73 -4.05 18.96
N PRO A 496 -11.40 -5.14 19.34
CA PRO A 496 -12.41 -5.78 18.51
C PRO A 496 -13.45 -4.75 18.05
N ALA A 497 -13.50 -4.53 16.74
CA ALA A 497 -14.42 -3.59 16.12
C ALA A 497 -15.06 -4.21 14.88
N GLU A 498 -16.36 -4.02 14.73
CA GLU A 498 -17.13 -4.60 13.63
C GLU A 498 -18.12 -3.60 13.03
N GLY A 499 -18.19 -3.58 11.70
CA GLY A 499 -19.11 -2.72 10.97
C GLY A 499 -20.32 -3.51 10.49
N TYR A 500 -21.51 -2.96 10.68
CA TYR A 500 -22.77 -3.58 10.27
C TYR A 500 -23.61 -2.62 9.43
N ALA A 501 -24.34 -3.20 8.47
CA ALA A 501 -25.46 -2.51 7.88
C ALA A 501 -26.51 -2.32 8.99
N ALA A 502 -26.91 -1.08 9.27
CA ALA A 502 -27.70 -0.77 10.45
C ALA A 502 -29.03 -1.55 10.53
N GLY A 503 -29.62 -1.91 9.37
CA GLY A 503 -30.83 -2.73 9.30
C GLY A 503 -30.65 -4.15 9.86
N GLU A 504 -29.44 -4.71 9.75
CA GLU A 504 -29.13 -6.08 10.21
C GLU A 504 -29.00 -6.18 11.73
N MET A 505 -28.99 -5.05 12.44
CA MET A 505 -28.76 -5.02 13.88
C MET A 505 -29.69 -6.01 14.61
N LYS A 506 -30.98 -6.05 14.25
CA LYS A 506 -31.98 -6.91 14.90
C LYS A 506 -31.82 -8.41 14.61
N HIS A 507 -31.03 -8.77 13.60
CA HIS A 507 -30.90 -10.14 13.12
C HIS A 507 -29.77 -10.91 13.83
N GLY A 508 -29.49 -10.57 15.10
CA GLY A 508 -28.46 -11.18 15.93
C GLY A 508 -27.53 -10.19 16.63
N PRO A 509 -26.85 -9.28 15.90
CA PRO A 509 -25.83 -8.39 16.46
C PRO A 509 -26.30 -7.51 17.63
N ILE A 510 -27.59 -7.19 17.70
CA ILE A 510 -28.19 -6.41 18.80
C ILE A 510 -28.00 -7.05 20.18
N ALA A 511 -27.78 -8.37 20.25
CA ALA A 511 -27.49 -9.08 21.48
C ALA A 511 -26.18 -8.63 22.15
N LEU A 512 -25.28 -7.99 21.40
CA LEU A 512 -24.03 -7.44 21.93
C LEU A 512 -24.23 -6.07 22.61
N ILE A 513 -25.36 -5.40 22.43
CA ILE A 513 -25.56 -4.04 22.93
C ILE A 513 -25.76 -4.03 24.45
N ASP A 514 -24.84 -3.37 25.14
CA ASP A 514 -24.89 -3.09 26.58
C ASP A 514 -24.11 -1.81 26.92
N GLU A 515 -23.93 -1.55 28.21
CA GLU A 515 -23.22 -0.38 28.74
C GLU A 515 -21.69 -0.44 28.60
N TYR A 516 -21.12 -1.59 28.19
CA TYR A 516 -19.68 -1.83 28.09
C TYR A 516 -19.13 -1.67 26.67
N ARG A 517 -20.01 -1.49 25.68
CA ARG A 517 -19.64 -1.32 24.27
C ARG A 517 -20.10 0.04 23.73
N ALA A 518 -19.28 0.62 22.86
CA ALA A 518 -19.66 1.81 22.11
C ALA A 518 -20.19 1.43 20.73
N VAL A 519 -21.20 2.16 20.27
CA VAL A 519 -21.76 2.06 18.93
C VAL A 519 -21.57 3.38 18.22
N VAL A 520 -20.68 3.40 17.23
CA VAL A 520 -20.46 4.56 16.35
C VAL A 520 -21.52 4.51 15.25
N CYS A 521 -22.43 5.48 15.24
CA CYS A 521 -23.53 5.53 14.28
C CYS A 521 -23.30 6.65 13.25
N ILE A 522 -23.22 6.28 11.97
CA ILE A 522 -23.04 7.20 10.85
C ILE A 522 -24.42 7.62 10.34
N CYS A 523 -24.88 8.79 10.78
CA CYS A 523 -26.24 9.29 10.58
C CYS A 523 -26.30 10.70 9.96
N PRO A 524 -25.63 10.97 8.83
CA PRO A 524 -25.89 12.21 8.10
C PRO A 524 -27.33 12.23 7.55
N GLN A 525 -27.83 13.43 7.29
CA GLN A 525 -29.10 13.65 6.58
C GLN A 525 -29.05 12.94 5.22
N SER A 526 -30.04 12.11 4.96
CA SER A 526 -30.09 11.16 3.83
C SER A 526 -31.51 10.65 3.63
N HIS A 527 -31.78 10.00 2.49
CA HIS A 527 -33.09 9.38 2.25
C HIS A 527 -33.40 8.21 3.21
N VAL A 528 -32.37 7.63 3.85
CA VAL A 528 -32.51 6.56 4.86
C VAL A 528 -32.40 7.05 6.31
N TYR A 529 -32.36 8.37 6.54
CA TYR A 529 -32.12 8.99 7.84
C TYR A 529 -33.08 8.49 8.93
N GLU A 530 -34.40 8.47 8.66
CA GLU A 530 -35.40 8.01 9.62
C GLU A 530 -35.18 6.56 10.07
N LYS A 531 -34.63 5.72 9.19
CA LYS A 531 -34.30 4.33 9.51
C LYS A 531 -33.09 4.26 10.44
N MET A 532 -32.07 5.09 10.21
CA MET A 532 -30.96 5.23 11.15
C MET A 532 -31.43 5.72 12.53
N ILE A 533 -32.35 6.70 12.60
CA ILE A 533 -32.91 7.15 13.88
C ILE A 533 -33.63 6.02 14.62
N SER A 534 -34.40 5.18 13.93
CA SER A 534 -34.99 3.97 14.54
C SER A 534 -33.92 3.07 15.15
N ASN A 535 -32.80 2.83 14.44
CA ASN A 535 -31.70 2.02 14.98
C ASN A 535 -31.05 2.66 16.22
N LEU A 536 -30.93 3.99 16.27
CA LEU A 536 -30.45 4.70 17.46
C LEU A 536 -31.36 4.44 18.67
N GLN A 537 -32.68 4.49 18.48
CA GLN A 537 -33.65 4.20 19.55
C GLN A 537 -33.51 2.76 20.06
N GLU A 538 -33.27 1.80 19.17
CA GLU A 538 -33.09 0.39 19.53
C GLU A 538 -31.85 0.16 20.38
N ILE A 539 -30.76 0.86 20.09
CA ILE A 539 -29.52 0.82 20.88
C ILE A 539 -29.75 1.46 22.25
N ARG A 540 -30.42 2.63 22.29
CA ARG A 540 -30.75 3.32 23.54
C ARG A 540 -31.63 2.49 24.46
N ALA A 541 -32.62 1.80 23.91
CA ALA A 541 -33.49 0.90 24.67
C ALA A 541 -32.71 -0.21 25.41
N ARG A 542 -31.47 -0.49 24.97
CA ARG A 542 -30.55 -1.49 25.55
C ARG A 542 -29.34 -0.87 26.23
N ARG A 543 -29.41 0.43 26.56
CA ARG A 543 -28.36 1.18 27.26
C ARG A 543 -27.00 1.24 26.54
N GLY A 544 -26.99 1.03 25.22
CA GLY A 544 -25.77 1.15 24.43
C GLY A 544 -25.22 2.57 24.43
N LYS A 545 -23.89 2.71 24.50
CA LYS A 545 -23.21 4.01 24.41
C LYS A 545 -23.10 4.43 22.94
N ILE A 546 -23.82 5.49 22.55
CA ILE A 546 -23.86 5.95 21.16
C ILE A 546 -22.90 7.11 20.95
N ILE A 547 -22.05 6.99 19.92
CA ILE A 547 -21.28 8.10 19.34
C ILE A 547 -21.87 8.35 17.96
N ALA A 548 -22.57 9.48 17.77
CA ALA A 548 -23.20 9.78 16.49
C ALA A 548 -22.31 10.68 15.63
N ILE A 549 -22.18 10.36 14.34
CA ILE A 549 -21.66 11.27 13.32
C ILE A 549 -22.88 11.79 12.55
N ALA A 550 -23.17 13.08 12.68
CA ALA A 550 -24.43 13.67 12.21
C ALA A 550 -24.19 14.94 11.38
N SER A 551 -25.18 15.32 10.57
CA SER A 551 -25.10 16.59 9.85
C SER A 551 -25.23 17.79 10.78
N LEU A 552 -24.43 18.83 10.53
CA LEU A 552 -24.47 20.07 11.29
C LEU A 552 -25.90 20.66 11.31
N GLY A 553 -26.38 21.01 12.50
CA GLY A 553 -27.72 21.58 12.71
C GLY A 553 -28.83 20.56 12.97
N ASP A 554 -28.52 19.27 13.03
CA ASP A 554 -29.50 18.22 13.30
C ASP A 554 -30.02 18.24 14.75
N LYS A 555 -31.22 18.80 14.93
CA LYS A 555 -31.90 18.90 16.23
C LYS A 555 -32.39 17.54 16.74
N LYS A 556 -32.83 16.66 15.85
CA LYS A 556 -33.46 15.38 16.21
C LYS A 556 -32.45 14.38 16.77
N ILE A 557 -31.22 14.38 16.26
CA ILE A 557 -30.12 13.59 16.86
C ILE A 557 -29.69 14.20 18.19
N LYS A 558 -29.62 15.53 18.29
CA LYS A 558 -29.23 16.24 19.53
C LYS A 558 -30.12 15.90 20.72
N GLU A 559 -31.41 15.70 20.49
CA GLU A 559 -32.35 15.27 21.53
C GLU A 559 -32.15 13.81 21.95
N GLN A 560 -31.52 12.99 21.10
CA GLN A 560 -31.42 11.56 21.28
C GLN A 560 -30.06 11.07 21.76
N VAL A 561 -28.99 11.76 21.41
CA VAL A 561 -27.61 11.32 21.62
C VAL A 561 -26.82 12.45 22.27
N LYS A 562 -26.06 12.13 23.32
CA LYS A 562 -25.22 13.12 24.02
C LYS A 562 -23.91 13.40 23.31
N GLU A 563 -23.33 12.37 22.70
CA GLU A 563 -22.02 12.43 22.07
C GLU A 563 -22.15 12.45 20.56
N ILE A 564 -21.95 13.64 19.98
CA ILE A 564 -22.18 13.90 18.57
C ILE A 564 -20.94 14.56 17.99
N ILE A 565 -20.53 14.08 16.82
CA ILE A 565 -19.55 14.72 15.94
C ILE A 565 -20.32 15.24 14.73
N TYR A 566 -20.35 16.56 14.56
CA TYR A 566 -21.02 17.17 13.43
C TYR A 566 -20.10 17.21 12.20
N ILE A 567 -20.67 16.90 11.05
CA ILE A 567 -20.04 17.13 9.73
C ILE A 567 -20.87 18.14 8.93
N PRO A 568 -20.25 18.94 8.04
CA PRO A 568 -20.98 19.86 7.18
C PRO A 568 -22.05 19.16 6.33
N LEU A 569 -23.10 19.90 5.97
CA LEU A 569 -24.12 19.43 5.03
C LEU A 569 -23.51 19.23 3.64
N CYS A 570 -23.78 18.07 3.04
CA CYS A 570 -23.40 17.75 1.66
C CYS A 570 -24.44 16.82 1.04
N SER A 571 -24.37 16.65 -0.28
CA SER A 571 -25.13 15.59 -0.96
C SER A 571 -24.82 14.23 -0.35
N GLU A 572 -25.84 13.39 -0.14
CA GLU A 572 -25.69 12.08 0.50
C GLU A 572 -24.61 11.25 -0.19
N ILE A 573 -24.53 11.31 -1.52
CA ILE A 573 -23.58 10.52 -2.30
C ILE A 573 -22.13 10.88 -1.96
N PHE A 574 -21.84 12.12 -1.55
CA PHE A 574 -20.50 12.59 -1.16
C PHE A 574 -20.20 12.44 0.33
N SER A 575 -21.20 12.10 1.15
CA SER A 575 -21.01 11.95 2.59
C SER A 575 -19.88 11.00 3.02
N PRO A 576 -19.53 9.90 2.29
CA PRO A 576 -18.36 9.09 2.60
C PRO A 576 -17.05 9.88 2.71
N LEU A 577 -16.87 10.92 1.90
CA LEU A 577 -15.68 11.78 1.92
C LEU A 577 -15.58 12.62 3.21
N LEU A 578 -16.71 12.93 3.86
CA LEU A 578 -16.72 13.70 5.10
C LEU A 578 -16.68 12.81 6.34
N VAL A 579 -17.46 11.72 6.35
CA VAL A 579 -17.56 10.82 7.52
C VAL A 579 -16.27 10.06 7.79
N VAL A 580 -15.40 9.86 6.79
CA VAL A 580 -14.15 9.13 6.97
C VAL A 580 -13.20 9.84 7.95
N LEU A 581 -13.19 11.18 7.97
CA LEU A 581 -12.31 11.95 8.86
C LEU A 581 -12.57 11.68 10.34
N PRO A 582 -13.80 11.85 10.87
CA PRO A 582 -14.06 11.54 12.27
C PRO A 582 -13.83 10.07 12.61
N LEU A 583 -14.12 9.14 11.69
CA LEU A 583 -13.84 7.71 11.90
C LEU A 583 -12.34 7.43 12.09
N GLN A 584 -11.49 7.98 11.21
CA GLN A 584 -10.04 7.87 11.30
C GLN A 584 -9.49 8.55 12.57
N LEU A 585 -10.00 9.73 12.93
CA LEU A 585 -9.59 10.47 14.13
C LEU A 585 -9.98 9.74 15.42
N ILE A 586 -11.18 9.13 15.47
CA ILE A 586 -11.59 8.28 16.60
C ILE A 586 -10.60 7.13 16.78
N ALA A 587 -10.32 6.39 15.71
CA ALA A 587 -9.38 5.27 15.74
C ALA A 587 -7.99 5.70 16.21
N TYR A 588 -7.46 6.78 15.62
CA TYR A 588 -6.15 7.33 15.94
C TYR A 588 -6.05 7.74 17.42
N HIS A 589 -7.01 8.52 17.92
CA HIS A 589 -6.94 9.02 19.29
C HIS A 589 -7.16 7.95 20.35
N ILE A 590 -7.97 6.93 20.06
CA ILE A 590 -8.11 5.75 20.94
C ILE A 590 -6.78 4.99 20.99
N ALA A 591 -6.16 4.69 19.85
CA ALA A 591 -4.91 3.94 19.80
C ALA A 591 -3.74 4.67 20.49
N VAL A 592 -3.60 5.98 20.25
CA VAL A 592 -2.59 6.80 20.95
C VAL A 592 -2.83 6.77 22.46
N LYS A 593 -4.08 6.86 22.92
CA LYS A 593 -4.40 6.81 24.36
C LYS A 593 -4.07 5.46 24.98
N ARG A 594 -4.11 4.38 24.19
CA ARG A 594 -3.75 3.02 24.60
C ARG A 594 -2.25 2.73 24.49
N GLY A 595 -1.45 3.68 24.01
CA GLY A 595 -0.01 3.51 23.83
C GLY A 595 0.36 2.57 22.67
N CYS A 596 -0.54 2.41 21.69
CA CYS A 596 -0.27 1.58 20.51
C CYS A 596 0.60 2.34 19.49
N ASP A 597 1.45 1.61 18.74
CA ASP A 597 2.18 2.15 17.59
C ASP A 597 1.22 2.29 16.40
N VAL A 598 0.80 3.53 16.13
CA VAL A 598 -0.21 3.84 15.09
C VAL A 598 0.38 3.89 13.67
N ASP A 599 1.69 4.10 13.55
CA ASP A 599 2.36 4.11 12.25
C ASP A 599 2.77 2.69 11.85
N GLN A 600 3.14 1.85 12.83
CA GLN A 600 3.60 0.47 12.66
C GLN A 600 2.87 -0.52 13.60
N PRO A 601 1.56 -0.76 13.41
CA PRO A 601 0.80 -1.70 14.22
C PRO A 601 1.36 -3.13 14.10
N ARG A 602 1.30 -3.88 15.21
CA ARG A 602 1.84 -5.24 15.28
C ARG A 602 1.19 -6.17 14.24
N ASN A 603 1.96 -7.13 13.72
CA ASN A 603 1.54 -8.17 12.79
C ASN A 603 1.04 -7.68 11.41
N LEU A 604 1.13 -6.38 11.12
CA LEU A 604 0.70 -5.80 9.85
C LEU A 604 1.89 -5.23 9.08
N ALA A 605 1.76 -5.21 7.76
CA ALA A 605 2.66 -4.50 6.86
C ALA A 605 1.85 -3.58 5.95
N LYS A 606 2.47 -2.51 5.44
CA LYS A 606 1.80 -1.54 4.57
C LYS A 606 1.20 -2.16 3.29
N SER A 607 1.82 -3.20 2.76
CA SER A 607 1.34 -3.94 1.61
C SER A 607 1.70 -5.42 1.75
N VAL A 608 0.73 -6.26 1.37
CA VAL A 608 0.77 -7.73 1.38
C VAL A 608 1.07 -8.20 -0.04
N THR A 609 2.30 -8.66 -0.27
CA THR A 609 2.82 -9.03 -1.61
C THR A 609 3.09 -10.51 -1.77
N VAL A 610 2.66 -11.30 -0.80
CA VAL A 610 2.72 -12.76 -0.77
C VAL A 610 1.34 -13.24 -0.35
N GLU A 611 0.95 -14.43 -0.82
CA GLU A 611 -0.27 -15.11 -0.36
C GLU A 611 -0.07 -15.67 1.06
#